data_AF-A0A2W5UP72-F1
#
_entry.id   AF-A0A2W5UP72-F1
#
_cell.length_a   1.000
_cell.length_b   1.000
_cell.length_c   1.000
_cell.angle_alpha   90.00
_cell.angle_beta   90.00
_cell.angle_gamma   90.00
#
_symmetry.space_group_name_H-M   'P 1'
#
loop_
_entity.id
_entity.type
_entity.pdbx_description
1 polymer ?
#
loop_
_entity_poly.entity_id
_entity_poly.type
_entity_poly.pdbx_seq_one_letter_code
_entity_poly.pdbx_strand_id
1 'polypeptide(L)'
;MKRAVWALALSACAQTVKPLDLSAHKLPPARITTKSELILHCVPADAEVSLEGVPQGTCEDFAGEPKGLSMPRGPRRVQVKKRGYLPWESILETDGTRVVMNVTLISTGGTP
;
A
#
# COMPACT_ATOMS: atom_id res chain seq x y z
N MET A 1 28.13 -10.97 -86.08
CA MET A 1 28.32 -11.55 -84.72
C MET A 1 28.58 -10.42 -83.72
N LYS A 2 27.56 -10.00 -82.95
CA LYS A 2 27.71 -9.15 -81.76
C LYS A 2 26.59 -9.51 -80.79
N ARG A 3 26.93 -10.06 -79.62
CA ARG A 3 26.02 -10.37 -78.51
C ARG A 3 25.86 -9.11 -77.67
N ALA A 4 24.64 -8.75 -77.29
CA ALA A 4 24.37 -7.75 -76.28
C ALA A 4 23.47 -8.36 -75.21
N VAL A 5 24.07 -8.56 -74.04
CA VAL A 5 23.47 -9.04 -72.80
C VAL A 5 22.56 -7.94 -72.26
N TRP A 6 21.31 -8.26 -71.93
CA TRP A 6 20.42 -7.34 -71.22
C TRP A 6 20.07 -7.92 -69.85
N ALA A 7 20.24 -7.06 -68.85
CA ALA A 7 20.28 -7.36 -67.43
C ALA A 7 18.89 -7.70 -66.86
N LEU A 8 18.84 -8.73 -66.02
CA LEU A 8 17.69 -9.07 -65.18
C LEU A 8 17.56 -8.05 -64.05
N ALA A 9 16.52 -7.22 -64.10
CA ALA A 9 16.15 -6.33 -63.00
C ALA A 9 15.36 -7.13 -61.94
N LEU A 10 16.01 -7.44 -60.82
CA LEU A 10 15.37 -8.00 -59.62
C LEU A 10 14.61 -6.87 -58.91
N SER A 11 13.29 -6.84 -59.09
CA SER A 11 12.39 -5.92 -58.39
C SER A 11 12.22 -6.40 -56.94
N ALA A 12 13.01 -5.85 -56.03
CA ALA A 12 12.89 -6.10 -54.59
C ALA A 12 11.58 -5.50 -54.06
N CYS A 13 10.73 -6.35 -53.47
CA CYS A 13 9.52 -5.93 -52.76
C CYS A 13 9.90 -5.16 -51.48
N ALA A 14 9.71 -3.84 -51.47
CA ALA A 14 9.76 -3.06 -50.24
C ALA A 14 8.42 -3.21 -49.49
N GLN A 15 8.37 -4.08 -48.49
CA GLN A 15 7.22 -4.18 -47.59
C GLN A 15 7.37 -3.12 -46.49
N THR A 16 6.60 -2.03 -46.61
CA THR A 16 6.51 -0.98 -45.59
C THR A 16 5.81 -1.52 -44.34
N VAL A 17 6.58 -1.88 -43.32
CA VAL A 17 6.05 -2.06 -41.96
C VAL A 17 5.63 -0.70 -41.42
N LYS A 18 4.32 -0.50 -41.23
CA LYS A 18 3.80 0.71 -40.57
C LYS A 18 4.31 0.73 -39.12
N PRO A 19 4.91 1.83 -38.65
CA PRO A 19 5.25 1.97 -37.24
C PRO A 19 3.97 1.93 -36.41
N LEU A 20 4.01 1.24 -35.26
CA LEU A 20 2.91 1.20 -34.31
C LEU A 20 2.57 2.64 -33.90
N ASP A 21 1.34 3.07 -34.19
CA ASP A 21 0.80 4.36 -33.74
C ASP A 21 0.51 4.27 -32.24
N LEU A 22 1.50 4.67 -31.43
CA LEU A 22 1.35 4.90 -30.00
C LEU A 22 0.66 6.24 -29.77
N SER A 23 -0.59 6.35 -30.19
CA SER A 23 -1.46 7.45 -29.79
C SER A 23 -1.55 7.46 -28.27
N ALA A 24 -0.87 8.42 -27.65
CA ALA A 24 -0.76 8.58 -26.21
C ALA A 24 -2.14 8.75 -25.57
N HIS A 25 -2.76 7.63 -25.21
CA HIS A 25 -3.91 7.65 -24.32
C HIS A 25 -3.38 8.23 -23.02
N LYS A 26 -3.87 9.42 -22.65
CA LYS A 26 -3.49 10.12 -21.42
C LYS A 26 -3.83 9.22 -20.25
N LEU A 27 -2.86 8.40 -19.84
CA LEU A 27 -2.99 7.53 -18.68
C LEU A 27 -3.39 8.45 -17.51
N PRO A 28 -4.41 8.09 -16.72
CA PRO A 28 -4.64 8.79 -15.47
C PRO A 28 -3.33 8.80 -14.68
N PRO A 29 -2.99 9.89 -13.97
CA PRO A 29 -1.76 9.93 -13.19
C PRO A 29 -1.73 8.69 -12.29
N ALA A 30 -0.59 7.98 -12.28
CA ALA A 30 -0.41 6.86 -11.38
C ALA A 30 -0.78 7.32 -9.97
N ARG A 31 -1.79 6.70 -9.35
CA ARG A 31 -2.11 6.96 -7.94
C ARG A 31 -1.01 6.31 -7.11
N ILE A 32 0.06 7.07 -6.84
CA ILE A 32 1.00 6.70 -5.80
C ILE A 32 0.26 6.90 -4.48
N THR A 33 -0.32 5.83 -3.93
CA THR A 33 -0.93 5.91 -2.61
C THR A 33 0.22 5.98 -1.61
N THR A 34 0.49 7.18 -1.11
CA THR A 34 1.52 7.43 -0.08
C THR A 34 1.01 7.13 1.32
N LYS A 35 -0.20 6.57 1.44
CA LYS A 35 -0.92 6.42 2.70
C LYS A 35 -0.28 5.29 3.49
N SER A 36 0.43 5.68 4.54
CA SER A 36 0.85 4.76 5.59
C SER A 36 -0.37 4.38 6.44
N GLU A 37 -0.58 3.10 6.65
CA GLU A 37 -1.71 2.60 7.45
C GLU A 37 -1.26 1.56 8.48
N LEU A 38 -1.93 1.56 9.62
CA LEU A 38 -1.77 0.55 10.67
C LEU A 38 -3.08 -0.21 10.84
N ILE A 39 -3.02 -1.53 10.72
CA ILE A 39 -4.11 -2.46 11.02
C ILE A 39 -3.88 -3.06 12.40
N LEU A 40 -4.90 -3.01 13.25
CA LEU A 40 -4.83 -3.45 14.63
C LEU A 40 -5.84 -4.58 14.86
N HIS A 41 -5.31 -5.75 15.21
CA HIS A 41 -6.09 -6.87 15.72
C HIS A 41 -5.84 -6.98 17.22
N CYS A 42 -6.75 -6.44 18.01
CA CYS A 42 -6.59 -6.42 19.46
C CYS A 42 -7.49 -7.44 20.16
N VAL A 43 -7.00 -7.98 21.27
CA VAL A 43 -7.78 -8.70 22.25
C VAL A 43 -7.62 -7.98 23.60
N PRO A 44 -8.68 -7.39 24.16
CA PRO A 44 -10.04 -7.30 23.62
C PRO A 44 -10.19 -6.27 22.48
N ALA A 45 -11.20 -6.45 21.63
CA ALA A 45 -11.38 -5.69 20.39
C ALA A 45 -11.82 -4.23 20.62
N ASP A 46 -12.55 -3.96 21.70
CA ASP A 46 -13.00 -2.64 22.12
C ASP A 46 -11.93 -1.85 22.92
N ALA A 47 -10.67 -2.28 22.89
CA ALA A 47 -9.57 -1.51 23.49
C ALA A 47 -9.38 -0.18 22.75
N GLU A 48 -9.10 0.88 23.51
CA GLU A 48 -8.88 2.24 22.99
C GLU A 48 -7.50 2.36 22.34
N VAL A 49 -7.44 3.00 21.18
CA VAL A 49 -6.22 3.27 20.41
C VAL A 49 -5.93 4.77 20.46
N SER A 50 -4.67 5.11 20.74
CA SER A 50 -4.18 6.50 20.61
C SER A 50 -2.87 6.56 19.84
N LEU A 51 -2.70 7.67 19.11
CA LEU A 51 -1.51 7.99 18.34
C LEU A 51 -0.89 9.26 18.94
N GLU A 52 0.33 9.15 19.45
CA GLU A 52 1.00 10.24 20.19
C GLU A 52 0.14 10.82 21.32
N GLY A 53 -0.63 9.97 22.00
CA GLY A 53 -1.55 10.36 23.07
C GLY A 53 -2.89 10.95 22.59
N VAL A 54 -3.10 11.12 21.28
CA VAL A 54 -4.38 11.58 20.73
C VAL A 54 -5.30 10.37 20.49
N PRO A 55 -6.50 10.30 21.10
CA PRO A 55 -7.45 9.22 20.88
C PRO A 55 -7.86 9.13 19.40
N GLN A 56 -7.85 7.93 18.84
CA GLN A 56 -8.21 7.66 17.45
C GLN A 56 -9.53 6.87 17.33
N GLY A 57 -9.82 6.01 18.30
CA GLY A 57 -10.98 5.12 18.29
C GLY A 57 -10.69 3.87 19.11
N THR A 58 -11.39 2.78 18.78
CA THR A 58 -11.16 1.44 19.32
C THR A 58 -10.43 0.55 18.31
N CYS A 59 -9.91 -0.60 18.72
CA CYS A 59 -9.26 -1.50 17.76
C CYS A 59 -10.23 -2.05 16.70
N GLU A 60 -11.52 -2.21 16.99
CA GLU A 60 -12.54 -2.59 16.00
C GLU A 60 -12.64 -1.63 14.81
N ASP A 61 -12.33 -0.35 15.03
CA ASP A 61 -12.32 0.66 13.98
C ASP A 61 -11.18 0.44 12.96
N PHE A 62 -10.15 -0.34 13.32
CA PHE A 62 -8.90 -0.50 12.57
C PHE A 62 -8.52 -1.97 12.28
N ALA A 63 -9.47 -2.91 12.37
CA ALA A 63 -9.21 -4.35 12.30
C ALA A 63 -9.37 -4.99 10.90
N GLY A 64 -9.00 -4.33 9.79
CA GLY A 64 -8.94 -5.02 8.49
C GLY A 64 -8.98 -4.12 7.25
N GLU A 65 -9.40 -4.66 6.09
CA GLU A 65 -9.61 -3.88 4.86
C GLU A 65 -11.08 -3.44 4.74
N PRO A 66 -11.39 -2.17 4.40
CA PRO A 66 -10.49 -1.04 4.10
C PRO A 66 -10.07 -0.23 5.35
N LYS A 67 -10.27 -0.78 6.55
CA LYS A 67 -10.21 -0.11 7.85
C LYS A 67 -8.80 -0.13 8.46
N GLY A 68 -7.98 0.88 8.14
CA GLY A 68 -6.69 1.12 8.78
C GLY A 68 -6.60 2.47 9.47
N LEU A 69 -5.87 2.53 10.58
CA LEU A 69 -5.49 3.80 11.19
C LEU A 69 -4.51 4.51 10.25
N SER A 70 -4.84 5.72 9.81
CA SER A 70 -3.94 6.53 9.00
C SER A 70 -2.75 6.98 9.84
N MET A 71 -1.55 6.61 9.42
CA MET A 71 -0.31 6.95 10.12
C MET A 71 0.44 8.04 9.36
N PRO A 72 0.96 9.08 10.02
CA PRO A 72 1.99 9.92 9.43
C PRO A 72 3.24 9.10 9.17
N ARG A 73 4.03 9.50 8.15
CA ARG A 73 5.32 8.86 7.90
C ARG A 73 6.29 9.06 9.06
N GLY A 74 7.21 8.11 9.20
CA GLY A 74 8.24 8.10 10.23
C GLY A 74 7.79 7.44 11.54
N PRO A 75 8.66 7.45 12.57
CA PRO A 75 8.39 6.80 13.84
C PRO A 75 7.29 7.52 14.61
N ARG A 76 6.30 6.76 15.07
CA ARG A 76 5.17 7.25 15.84
C ARG A 76 4.83 6.31 16.99
N ARG A 77 4.50 6.87 18.14
CA ARG A 77 4.04 6.15 19.32
C ARG A 77 2.57 5.80 19.18
N VAL A 78 2.28 4.52 19.30
CA VAL A 78 0.92 3.98 19.38
C VAL A 78 0.74 3.37 20.75
N GLN A 79 -0.39 3.68 21.39
CA GLN A 79 -0.81 3.07 22.64
C GLN A 79 -2.17 2.42 22.45
N VAL A 80 -2.30 1.19 22.96
CA VAL A 80 -3.56 0.47 23.08
C VAL A 80 -3.82 0.24 24.56
N LYS A 81 -4.99 0.67 25.04
CA LYS A 81 -5.33 0.58 26.47
C LYS A 81 -6.78 0.16 26.68
N LYS A 82 -7.04 -0.45 27.83
CA LYS A 82 -8.39 -0.69 28.32
C LYS A 82 -8.39 -0.79 29.84
N ARG A 83 -9.47 -0.34 30.48
CA ARG A 83 -9.66 -0.49 31.93
C ARG A 83 -9.59 -1.97 32.33
N GLY A 84 -8.83 -2.27 33.39
CA GLY A 84 -8.64 -3.64 33.87
C GLY A 84 -7.58 -4.44 33.11
N TYR A 85 -6.82 -3.78 32.22
CA TYR A 85 -5.72 -4.35 31.46
C TYR A 85 -4.46 -3.48 31.56
N LEU A 86 -3.30 -4.10 31.44
CA LEU A 86 -2.04 -3.39 31.25
C LEU A 86 -2.02 -2.74 29.86
N PRO A 87 -1.65 -1.45 29.74
CA PRO A 87 -1.55 -0.80 28.45
C PRO A 87 -0.38 -1.38 27.65
N TRP A 88 -0.56 -1.46 26.34
CA TRP A 88 0.49 -1.78 25.39
C TRP A 88 0.93 -0.51 24.66
N GLU A 89 2.24 -0.34 24.50
CA GLU A 89 2.83 0.80 23.79
C GLU A 89 3.95 0.36 22.87
N SER A 90 4.05 0.99 21.70
CA SER A 90 5.14 0.76 20.76
C SER A 90 5.43 1.99 19.92
N ILE A 91 6.66 2.09 19.41
CA ILE A 91 7.04 3.05 18.37
C ILE A 91 7.03 2.29 17.05
N LEU A 92 6.13 2.69 16.16
CA LEU A 92 5.97 2.11 14.83
C LEU A 92 6.39 3.12 13.78
N GLU A 93 7.18 2.67 12.82
CA GLU A 93 7.55 3.47 11.66
C GLU A 93 6.83 2.96 10.43
N THR A 94 6.26 3.89 9.67
CA THR A 94 5.55 3.60 8.43
C THR A 94 6.07 4.53 7.34
N ASP A 95 6.28 4.00 6.14
CA ASP A 95 6.70 4.81 4.98
C ASP A 95 5.96 4.38 3.72
N GLY A 96 4.71 4.84 3.59
CA GLY A 96 3.82 4.44 2.49
C GLY A 96 3.46 2.96 2.50
N THR A 97 3.60 2.30 3.66
CA THR A 97 3.34 0.89 3.86
C THR A 97 2.12 0.67 4.75
N ARG A 98 1.51 -0.50 4.59
CA ARG A 98 0.51 -1.02 5.53
C ARG A 98 1.21 -1.96 6.52
N VAL A 99 1.08 -1.66 7.81
CA VAL A 99 1.61 -2.48 8.89
C VAL A 99 0.43 -3.17 9.58
N VAL A 100 0.56 -4.48 9.83
CA VAL A 100 -0.45 -5.25 10.57
C VAL A 100 0.12 -5.61 11.93
N MET A 101 -0.64 -5.37 12.99
CA MET A 101 -0.23 -5.66 14.36
C MET A 101 -1.30 -6.42 15.14
N ASN A 102 -0.85 -7.45 15.86
CA ASN A 102 -1.68 -8.24 16.75
C ASN A 102 -1.32 -7.89 18.19
N VAL A 103 -2.28 -7.42 18.97
CA VAL A 103 -2.08 -6.93 20.33
C VAL A 103 -3.01 -7.66 21.29
N THR A 104 -2.46 -8.44 22.21
CA THR A 104 -3.25 -9.05 23.29
C THR A 104 -2.91 -8.33 24.60
N LEU A 105 -3.87 -7.61 25.16
CA LEU A 105 -3.69 -6.95 26.45
C LEU A 105 -3.75 -7.98 27.59
N ILE A 106 -2.89 -7.79 28.58
CA ILE A 106 -2.84 -8.64 29.77
C ILE A 106 -3.77 -8.06 30.82
N SER A 107 -4.74 -8.85 31.31
CA SER A 107 -5.63 -8.41 32.38
C SER A 107 -4.86 -8.19 33.69
N THR A 108 -5.19 -7.13 34.42
CA THR A 108 -4.59 -6.84 35.73
C THR A 108 -5.19 -7.67 36.88
N GLY A 109 -6.09 -8.62 36.59
CA GLY A 109 -6.65 -9.53 37.59
C GLY A 109 -7.70 -8.91 38.53
N GLY A 110 -8.31 -7.79 38.15
CA GLY A 110 -9.42 -7.21 38.89
C GLY A 110 -10.75 -7.85 38.48
N THR A 111 -11.36 -8.63 39.36
CA THR A 111 -12.76 -9.05 39.24
C THR A 111 -13.65 -7.79 39.23
N PRO A 112 -14.64 -7.67 38.32
CA PRO A 112 -15.57 -6.53 38.28
C PRO A 112 -16.33 -6.30 39.58
#